data_AF-A0AA43BKX5-F1
#
_entry.id   AF-A0AA43BKX5-F1
#
_cell.length_a   1.000
_cell.length_b   1.000
_cell.length_c   1.000
_cell.angle_alpha   90.00
_cell.angle_beta   90.00
_cell.angle_gamma   90.00
#
_symmetry.space_group_name_H-M   'P 1'
#
loop_
_entity.id
_entity.type
_entity.pdbx_description
1 polymer ?
#
loop_
_entity_poly.entity_id
_entity_poly.type
_entity_poly.pdbx_seq_one_letter_code
_entity_poly.pdbx_strand_id
1 'polypeptide(L)'
;MLETIGIIFAVLFFLAFFSRMADDQEIEQKKRKDELKHQKKQQEHELELQKKQQEHELEIKKLAGLNPLYQEQTRKNKQYKAVIVSLIALIIFIGGYILFSNNESPVAREDQVLLNAEEIADATRQLPVDSQQNQDLPERFMPSNVHEQQIETDIASTTKPIDQPRIEEPKQAVLNRFEGNIDDTNLSTSGQISVYEVDAHIGESTTVCGEVSQISQTSKATYINFGGIYPKHKFSAVIWSNNIMPTSEGSKICITGLVESYKGVPQIVIRSVENQISSY
;
A
#
# COMPACT_ATOMS: atom_id res chain seq x y z
N MET A 1 69.95 -60.11 45.40
CA MET A 1 68.73 -60.79 44.94
C MET A 1 67.45 -60.24 45.59
N LEU A 2 67.39 -60.02 46.91
CA LEU A 2 66.17 -59.46 47.54
C LEU A 2 65.87 -58.01 47.09
N GLU A 3 66.88 -57.15 46.99
CA GLU A 3 66.68 -55.74 46.60
C GLU A 3 66.13 -55.59 45.18
N THR A 4 66.62 -56.40 44.24
CA THR A 4 66.15 -56.41 42.84
C THR A 4 64.70 -56.87 42.73
N ILE A 5 64.28 -57.82 43.56
CA ILE A 5 62.89 -58.31 43.60
C ILE A 5 61.97 -57.20 44.15
N GLY A 6 62.39 -56.49 45.19
CA GLY A 6 61.64 -55.35 45.75
C GLY A 6 61.40 -54.23 44.74
N ILE A 7 62.41 -53.90 43.93
CA ILE A 7 62.29 -52.90 42.85
C ILE A 7 61.28 -53.35 41.79
N ILE A 8 61.32 -54.61 41.37
CA ILE A 8 60.37 -55.14 40.37
C ILE A 8 58.93 -55.04 40.88
N PHE A 9 58.66 -55.42 42.14
CA PHE A 9 57.32 -55.28 42.72
C PHE A 9 56.88 -53.83 42.83
N ALA A 10 57.78 -52.92 43.21
CA ALA A 10 57.47 -51.49 43.24
C ALA A 10 57.11 -50.96 41.85
N VAL A 11 57.86 -51.32 40.81
CA VAL A 11 57.58 -50.92 39.43
C VAL A 11 56.24 -51.47 38.95
N LEU A 12 55.96 -52.75 39.19
CA LEU A 12 54.67 -53.36 38.81
C LEU A 12 53.49 -52.72 39.55
N PHE A 13 53.67 -52.40 40.83
CA PHE A 13 52.65 -51.69 41.61
C PHE A 13 52.40 -50.29 41.06
N PHE A 14 53.45 -49.52 40.77
CA PHE A 14 53.30 -48.19 40.17
C PHE A 14 52.66 -48.25 38.79
N LEU A 15 53.05 -49.19 37.93
CA LEU A 15 52.41 -49.37 36.62
C LEU A 15 50.91 -49.67 36.76
N ALA A 16 50.54 -50.61 37.64
CA ALA A 16 49.13 -50.92 37.89
C ALA A 16 48.37 -49.74 38.50
N PHE A 17 49.00 -48.98 39.39
CA PHE A 17 48.41 -47.78 40.00
C PHE A 17 48.16 -46.67 38.98
N PHE A 18 49.16 -46.36 38.13
CA PHE A 18 49.02 -45.34 37.09
C PHE A 18 48.01 -45.74 36.01
N SER A 19 47.94 -47.02 35.64
CA SER A 19 46.90 -47.50 34.71
C SER A 19 45.49 -47.30 35.28
N ARG A 20 45.25 -47.66 36.54
CA ARG A 20 43.96 -47.41 37.20
C ARG A 20 43.63 -45.92 37.31
N MET A 21 44.62 -45.10 37.64
CA MET A 21 44.44 -43.65 37.75
C MET A 21 44.08 -43.01 36.40
N ALA A 22 44.65 -43.50 35.30
CA ALA A 22 44.33 -43.02 33.94
C ALA A 22 42.88 -43.38 33.54
N ASP A 23 42.45 -44.61 33.84
CA ASP A 23 41.07 -45.06 33.57
C ASP A 23 40.05 -44.24 34.38
N ASP A 24 40.33 -43.99 35.66
CA ASP A 24 39.45 -43.18 36.54
C ASP A 24 39.31 -41.74 36.03
N GLN A 25 40.40 -41.13 35.54
CA GLN A 25 40.37 -39.79 34.95
C GLN A 25 39.51 -39.72 33.67
N GLU A 26 39.58 -40.74 32.81
CA GLU A 26 38.77 -40.79 31.59
C GLU A 26 37.26 -40.93 31.91
N ILE A 27 36.93 -41.74 32.91
CA ILE A 27 35.55 -41.92 33.40
C ILE A 27 35.00 -40.59 33.95
N GLU A 28 35.77 -39.87 34.78
CA GLU A 28 35.37 -38.57 35.30
C GLU A 28 35.19 -37.53 34.19
N GLN A 29 36.09 -37.49 33.20
CA GLN A 29 35.98 -36.57 32.07
C GLN A 29 34.74 -36.86 31.23
N LYS A 30 34.43 -38.14 30.98
CA LYS A 30 33.23 -38.55 30.27
C LYS A 30 31.97 -38.13 31.03
N LYS A 31 31.93 -38.35 32.34
CA LYS A 31 30.83 -37.92 33.20
C LYS A 31 30.62 -36.40 33.15
N ARG A 32 31.68 -35.60 33.28
CA ARG A 32 31.59 -34.13 33.16
C ARG A 32 31.09 -33.68 31.78
N LYS A 33 31.51 -34.37 30.71
CA LYS A 33 31.07 -34.06 29.34
C LYS A 33 29.58 -34.37 29.15
N ASP A 34 29.10 -35.47 29.70
CA ASP A 34 27.69 -35.87 29.65
C ASP A 34 26.83 -34.91 30.50
N GLU A 35 27.29 -34.52 31.69
CA GLU A 35 26.65 -33.49 32.52
C GLU A 35 26.56 -32.15 31.81
N LEU A 36 27.66 -31.68 31.20
CA LEU A 36 27.68 -30.44 30.42
C LEU A 36 26.73 -30.50 29.21
N LYS A 37 26.66 -31.65 28.53
CA LYS A 37 25.74 -31.86 27.40
C LYS A 37 24.28 -31.81 27.87
N HIS A 38 23.98 -32.42 29.02
CA HIS A 38 22.65 -32.36 29.61
C HIS A 38 22.27 -30.93 30.03
N GLN A 39 23.20 -30.20 30.64
CA GLN A 39 23.00 -28.81 31.05
C GLN A 39 22.78 -27.90 29.84
N LYS A 40 23.56 -28.04 28.76
CA LYS A 40 23.34 -27.28 27.52
C LYS A 40 21.98 -27.55 26.92
N LYS A 41 21.55 -28.83 26.87
CA LYS A 41 20.23 -29.20 26.35
C LYS A 41 19.10 -28.62 27.20
N GLN A 42 19.27 -28.56 28.53
CA GLN A 42 18.31 -27.90 29.42
C GLN A 42 18.25 -26.39 29.16
N GLN A 43 19.40 -25.73 29.01
CA GLN A 43 19.47 -24.30 28.70
C GLN A 43 18.85 -23.97 27.34
N GLU A 44 19.11 -24.79 26.32
CA GLU A 44 18.50 -24.64 24.99
C GLU A 44 16.97 -24.78 25.06
N HIS A 45 16.47 -25.77 25.80
CA HIS A 45 15.03 -25.97 25.99
C HIS A 45 14.40 -24.80 26.77
N GLU A 46 15.08 -24.27 27.79
CA GLU A 46 14.61 -23.09 28.53
C GLU A 46 14.59 -21.83 27.64
N LEU A 47 15.63 -21.62 26.83
CA LEU A 47 15.70 -20.53 25.87
C LEU A 47 14.58 -20.63 24.81
N GLU A 48 14.32 -21.83 24.30
CA GLU A 48 13.25 -22.06 23.34
C GLU A 48 11.86 -21.79 23.95
N LEU A 49 11.67 -22.17 25.22
CA LEU A 49 10.45 -21.89 25.96
C LEU A 49 10.26 -20.37 26.17
N GLN A 50 11.32 -19.66 26.57
CA GLN A 50 11.30 -18.20 26.69
C GLN A 50 10.98 -17.53 25.36
N LYS A 51 11.58 -18.00 24.26
CA LYS A 51 11.30 -17.46 22.92
C LYS A 51 9.83 -17.66 22.53
N LYS A 52 9.29 -18.87 22.72
CA LYS A 52 7.86 -19.16 22.49
C LYS A 52 6.95 -18.29 23.36
N GLN A 53 7.31 -18.08 24.62
CA GLN A 53 6.56 -17.22 25.54
C GLN A 53 6.59 -15.75 25.10
N GLN A 54 7.75 -15.25 24.67
CA GLN A 54 7.88 -13.89 24.12
C GLN A 54 7.09 -13.71 22.81
N GLU A 55 7.11 -14.71 21.93
CA GLU A 55 6.32 -14.73 20.70
C GLU A 55 4.82 -14.69 21.02
N HIS A 56 4.35 -15.53 21.94
CA HIS A 56 2.95 -15.53 22.39
C HIS A 56 2.55 -14.22 23.08
N GLU A 57 3.43 -13.63 23.90
CA GLU A 57 3.19 -12.32 24.51
C GLU A 57 3.12 -11.21 23.45
N LEU A 58 3.99 -11.27 22.44
CA LEU A 58 3.98 -10.35 21.30
C LEU A 58 2.68 -10.50 20.49
N GLU A 59 2.20 -11.72 20.28
CA GLU A 59 0.91 -12.01 19.65
C GLU A 59 -0.27 -11.46 20.46
N ILE A 60 -0.28 -11.65 21.78
CA ILE A 60 -1.28 -11.04 22.66
C ILE A 60 -1.23 -9.51 22.55
N LYS A 61 -0.04 -8.90 22.55
CA LYS A 61 0.12 -7.45 22.39
C LYS A 61 -0.35 -6.95 21.03
N LYS A 62 -0.17 -7.73 19.95
CA LYS A 62 -0.72 -7.46 18.62
C LYS A 62 -2.25 -7.51 18.65
N LEU A 63 -2.84 -8.56 19.23
CA LEU A 63 -4.30 -8.73 19.37
C LEU A 63 -4.95 -7.64 20.24
N ALA A 64 -4.27 -7.20 21.30
CA ALA A 64 -4.73 -6.13 22.18
C ALA A 64 -4.55 -4.72 21.59
N GLY A 65 -4.05 -4.58 20.36
CA GLY A 65 -3.77 -3.28 19.74
C GLY A 65 -2.68 -2.47 20.45
N LEU A 66 -1.89 -3.11 21.31
CA LEU A 66 -0.86 -2.51 22.16
C LEU A 66 0.55 -2.77 21.60
N ASN A 67 0.69 -2.75 20.27
CA ASN A 67 1.98 -2.92 19.63
C ASN A 67 2.81 -1.62 19.82
N PRO A 68 4.00 -1.66 20.46
CA PRO A 68 4.81 -0.47 20.72
C PRO A 68 5.21 0.29 19.44
N LEU A 69 5.22 -0.40 18.30
CA LEU A 69 5.46 0.18 16.97
C LEU A 69 4.26 1.01 16.46
N TYR A 70 3.04 0.71 16.91
CA TYR A 70 1.82 1.50 16.60
C TYR A 70 1.70 2.77 17.45
N GLN A 71 2.24 2.75 18.67
CA GLN A 71 2.26 3.89 19.59
C GLN A 71 3.16 5.04 19.07
N GLU A 72 4.28 4.72 18.41
CA GLU A 72 5.15 5.75 17.85
C GLU A 72 4.54 6.45 16.62
N GLN A 73 3.78 5.70 15.80
CA GLN A 73 3.15 6.21 14.58
C GLN A 73 1.95 7.14 14.89
N THR A 74 1.21 6.86 15.95
CA THR A 74 0.07 7.70 16.40
C THR A 74 0.52 9.02 17.04
N ARG A 75 1.68 9.07 17.70
CA ARG A 75 2.23 10.32 18.25
C ARG A 75 2.58 11.34 17.17
N LYS A 76 3.17 10.89 16.05
CA LYS A 76 3.44 11.75 14.88
C LYS A 76 2.15 12.15 14.16
N ASN A 77 1.15 11.27 14.12
CA ASN A 77 -0.17 11.55 13.53
C ASN A 77 -0.90 12.70 14.24
N LYS A 78 -0.90 12.68 15.58
CA LYS A 78 -1.53 13.74 16.39
C LYS A 78 -0.89 15.11 16.19
N GLN A 79 0.44 15.16 16.08
CA GLN A 79 1.18 16.41 15.87
C GLN A 79 0.92 17.00 14.48
N TYR A 80 0.93 16.19 13.41
CA TYR A 80 0.66 16.72 12.07
C TYR A 80 -0.77 17.25 11.94
N LYS A 81 -1.76 16.59 12.57
CA LYS A 81 -3.16 17.04 12.54
C LYS A 81 -3.32 18.41 13.21
N ALA A 82 -2.65 18.64 14.34
CA ALA A 82 -2.66 19.93 15.02
C ALA A 82 -2.00 21.03 14.16
N VAL A 83 -0.88 20.72 13.49
CA VAL A 83 -0.18 21.66 12.60
C VAL A 83 -1.06 22.05 11.39
N ILE A 84 -1.75 21.09 10.76
CA ILE A 84 -2.64 21.36 9.63
C ILE A 84 -3.81 22.28 10.05
N VAL A 85 -4.46 21.99 11.18
CA VAL A 85 -5.58 22.82 11.67
C VAL A 85 -5.09 24.24 11.97
N SER A 86 -3.88 24.38 12.54
CA SER A 86 -3.30 25.71 12.81
C SER A 86 -2.97 26.48 11.53
N LEU A 87 -2.47 25.81 10.48
CA LEU A 87 -2.19 26.46 9.19
C LEU A 87 -3.46 26.93 8.49
N ILE A 88 -4.52 26.12 8.51
CA ILE A 88 -5.82 26.49 7.92
C ILE A 88 -6.40 27.72 8.63
N ALA A 89 -6.34 27.77 9.97
CA ALA A 89 -6.80 28.91 10.74
C ALA A 89 -6.03 30.21 10.40
N LEU A 90 -4.71 30.12 10.20
CA LEU A 90 -3.88 31.27 9.80
C LEU A 90 -4.28 31.82 8.43
N ILE A 91 -4.53 30.96 7.45
CA ILE A 91 -4.94 31.36 6.09
C ILE A 91 -6.28 32.09 6.13
N ILE A 92 -7.25 31.59 6.90
CA ILE A 92 -8.56 32.24 7.08
C ILE A 92 -8.40 33.61 7.72
N PHE A 93 -7.54 33.72 8.75
CA PHE A 93 -7.28 35.00 9.41
C PHE A 93 -6.65 36.04 8.47
N ILE A 94 -5.66 35.63 7.67
CA ILE A 94 -5.02 36.51 6.68
C ILE A 94 -6.01 36.92 5.59
N GLY A 95 -6.79 35.98 5.06
CA GLY A 95 -7.82 36.27 4.05
C GLY A 95 -8.90 37.21 4.57
N GLY A 96 -9.37 37.01 5.80
CA GLY A 96 -10.32 37.89 6.47
C GLY A 96 -9.74 39.28 6.74
N TYR A 97 -8.46 39.36 7.13
CA TYR A 97 -7.77 40.64 7.32
C TYR A 97 -7.69 41.42 6.00
N ILE A 98 -7.28 40.80 4.89
CA ILE A 98 -7.20 41.46 3.58
C ILE A 98 -8.58 41.97 3.13
N LEU A 99 -9.64 41.20 3.35
CA LEU A 99 -11.02 41.63 3.04
C LEU A 99 -11.48 42.80 3.91
N PHE A 100 -11.09 42.82 5.18
CA PHE A 100 -11.45 43.87 6.13
C PHE A 100 -10.66 45.17 5.90
N SER A 101 -9.36 45.06 5.58
CA SER A 101 -8.49 46.20 5.29
C SER A 101 -8.85 46.95 4.01
N ASN A 102 -9.60 46.32 3.10
CA ASN A 102 -10.05 46.94 1.84
C ASN A 102 -11.35 47.75 2.00
N ASN A 103 -11.89 47.88 3.22
CA ASN A 103 -13.11 48.64 3.52
C ASN A 103 -12.85 49.98 4.23
N GLU A 104 -11.71 50.64 3.95
CA GLU A 104 -11.51 52.02 4.38
C GLU A 104 -12.36 52.95 3.48
N SER A 105 -13.54 53.35 3.97
CA SER A 105 -14.41 54.31 3.30
C SER A 105 -13.73 55.68 3.14
N PRO A 106 -13.90 56.39 2.00
CA PRO A 106 -13.38 57.75 1.87
C PRO A 106 -14.17 58.70 2.77
N VAL A 107 -13.48 59.32 3.72
CA VAL A 107 -14.01 60.34 4.63
C VAL A 107 -14.48 61.55 3.82
N ALA A 108 -15.80 61.79 3.80
CA ALA A 108 -16.40 63.03 3.33
C ALA A 108 -16.10 64.14 4.36
N ARG A 109 -15.44 65.21 3.91
CA ARG A 109 -15.15 66.41 4.68
C ARG A 109 -16.33 67.38 4.53
N GLU A 110 -17.13 67.52 5.59
CA GLU A 110 -18.05 68.65 5.75
C GLU A 110 -17.25 69.89 6.15
N ASP A 111 -17.35 70.97 5.37
CA ASP A 111 -17.07 72.32 5.84
C ASP A 111 -18.23 73.22 5.40
N GLN A 112 -19.06 73.62 6.36
CA GLN A 112 -20.02 74.71 6.23
C GLN A 112 -19.29 76.04 6.48
N VAL A 113 -19.36 76.99 5.54
CA VAL A 113 -19.26 78.42 5.86
C VAL A 113 -20.26 79.22 5.01
N LEU A 114 -20.94 80.12 5.72
CA LEU A 114 -22.05 81.01 5.36
C LEU A 114 -21.87 81.88 4.09
N LEU A 115 -23.04 82.12 3.47
CA LEU A 115 -23.58 83.37 2.90
C LEU A 115 -22.60 84.53 2.71
N ASN A 116 -22.53 85.04 1.46
CA ASN A 116 -22.50 86.46 1.13
C ASN A 116 -23.05 86.69 -0.30
N ALA A 117 -23.73 87.81 -0.47
CA ALA A 117 -24.51 88.23 -1.63
C ALA A 117 -23.69 88.68 -2.85
N GLU A 118 -24.44 89.05 -3.89
CA GLU A 118 -24.12 89.97 -4.99
C GLU A 118 -23.68 89.36 -6.33
N GLU A 119 -24.68 89.25 -7.21
CA GLU A 119 -24.79 89.88 -8.55
C GLU A 119 -23.76 89.61 -9.67
N ILE A 120 -24.34 89.57 -10.88
CA ILE A 120 -23.80 89.83 -12.22
C ILE A 120 -23.52 88.59 -13.10
N ALA A 121 -24.50 88.37 -13.99
CA ALA A 121 -24.42 88.05 -15.42
C ALA A 121 -23.39 87.02 -15.92
N ASP A 122 -23.83 86.06 -16.74
CA ASP A 122 -23.77 86.23 -18.21
C ASP A 122 -24.40 85.05 -18.99
N ALA A 123 -25.26 85.45 -19.93
CA ALA A 123 -25.63 84.88 -21.22
C ALA A 123 -25.50 83.37 -21.56
N THR A 124 -26.68 82.82 -21.89
CA THR A 124 -27.04 82.35 -23.25
C THR A 124 -26.40 81.07 -23.82
N ARG A 125 -27.22 80.02 -23.97
CA ARG A 125 -27.66 79.37 -25.24
C ARG A 125 -28.53 78.14 -24.89
N GLN A 126 -29.85 78.24 -25.01
CA GLN A 126 -30.69 77.74 -26.12
C GLN A 126 -30.65 76.21 -26.38
N LEU A 127 -31.75 75.56 -25.99
CA LEU A 127 -32.35 74.31 -26.53
C LEU A 127 -32.78 74.50 -28.01
N PRO A 128 -33.02 73.46 -28.87
CA PRO A 128 -34.11 72.45 -28.73
C PRO A 128 -33.77 71.02 -29.25
N VAL A 129 -34.37 69.94 -28.73
CA VAL A 129 -35.58 69.24 -29.25
C VAL A 129 -35.64 69.15 -30.79
N ASP A 130 -35.50 67.96 -31.38
CA ASP A 130 -36.60 67.31 -32.12
C ASP A 130 -36.30 65.91 -32.68
N SER A 131 -37.38 65.27 -33.14
CA SER A 131 -37.64 63.86 -33.42
C SER A 131 -37.62 63.51 -34.93
N GLN A 132 -37.63 62.18 -35.25
CA GLN A 132 -37.94 61.51 -36.56
C GLN A 132 -36.85 61.57 -37.67
N GLN A 133 -36.60 60.54 -38.51
CA GLN A 133 -37.49 59.56 -39.18
C GLN A 133 -36.71 58.34 -39.77
N ASN A 134 -37.29 57.13 -39.64
CA ASN A 134 -37.26 55.86 -40.41
C ASN A 134 -36.10 55.45 -41.35
N GLN A 135 -35.73 54.15 -41.33
CA GLN A 135 -36.17 53.13 -42.31
C GLN A 135 -35.65 51.69 -42.00
N ASP A 136 -36.58 50.73 -42.15
CA ASP A 136 -36.51 49.29 -42.44
C ASP A 136 -35.99 48.20 -41.44
N LEU A 137 -36.97 47.40 -40.98
CA LEU A 137 -36.96 46.02 -40.43
C LEU A 137 -37.12 45.03 -41.64
N PRO A 138 -36.93 43.68 -41.55
CA PRO A 138 -37.03 42.85 -40.34
C PRO A 138 -35.97 41.74 -40.16
N GLU A 139 -35.59 41.32 -38.95
CA GLU A 139 -36.31 40.60 -37.88
C GLU A 139 -36.97 39.29 -38.37
N ARG A 140 -36.47 38.12 -37.95
CA ARG A 140 -37.16 37.09 -37.13
C ARG A 140 -36.96 35.72 -37.78
N PHE A 141 -37.00 34.56 -37.14
CA PHE A 141 -37.12 34.14 -35.75
C PHE A 141 -36.80 32.62 -35.73
N MET A 142 -36.18 32.14 -34.66
CA MET A 142 -36.33 30.76 -34.13
C MET A 142 -37.81 30.49 -33.77
N PRO A 143 -38.39 29.26 -33.66
CA PRO A 143 -37.90 28.25 -32.69
C PRO A 143 -38.30 26.75 -32.90
N SER A 144 -37.61 25.88 -32.14
CA SER A 144 -38.05 24.80 -31.21
C SER A 144 -39.25 23.84 -31.46
N ASN A 145 -39.07 22.61 -30.90
CA ASN A 145 -40.03 21.54 -30.45
C ASN A 145 -40.09 20.29 -31.36
N VAL A 146 -39.75 19.05 -30.95
CA VAL A 146 -40.23 18.08 -29.91
C VAL A 146 -41.47 17.24 -30.33
N HIS A 147 -41.24 15.90 -30.34
CA HIS A 147 -42.13 14.72 -30.26
C HIS A 147 -42.93 14.19 -31.49
N GLU A 148 -42.54 12.95 -31.87
CA GLU A 148 -43.33 11.69 -31.88
C GLU A 148 -44.47 11.48 -32.90
N GLN A 149 -44.33 10.45 -33.76
CA GLN A 149 -45.41 9.53 -34.13
C GLN A 149 -44.93 8.25 -34.84
N GLN A 150 -45.63 7.15 -34.54
CA GLN A 150 -45.47 5.75 -34.95
C GLN A 150 -46.14 5.44 -36.31
N ILE A 151 -46.01 4.16 -36.74
CA ILE A 151 -46.90 3.27 -37.55
C ILE A 151 -46.03 2.52 -38.61
N GLU A 152 -45.70 1.22 -38.48
CA GLU A 152 -46.45 -0.02 -38.86
C GLU A 152 -46.80 -0.05 -40.40
N THR A 153 -46.70 -1.09 -41.24
CA THR A 153 -46.55 -2.57 -41.16
C THR A 153 -46.31 -3.13 -42.59
N ASP A 154 -46.12 -4.46 -42.70
CA ASP A 154 -46.35 -5.39 -43.85
C ASP A 154 -45.10 -5.94 -44.59
N ILE A 155 -44.66 -7.20 -44.35
CA ILE A 155 -45.17 -8.52 -44.81
C ILE A 155 -44.88 -8.74 -46.32
N ALA A 156 -44.34 -9.85 -46.84
CA ALA A 156 -43.74 -11.10 -46.41
C ALA A 156 -43.12 -11.78 -47.66
N SER A 157 -42.22 -12.74 -47.52
CA SER A 157 -42.32 -13.99 -48.31
C SER A 157 -41.48 -15.13 -47.73
N THR A 158 -42.10 -16.29 -47.80
CA THR A 158 -41.89 -17.53 -47.05
C THR A 158 -41.07 -18.53 -47.86
N THR A 159 -40.28 -19.38 -47.19
CA THR A 159 -40.30 -20.86 -47.41
C THR A 159 -39.52 -21.62 -46.33
N LYS A 160 -40.23 -22.57 -45.69
CA LYS A 160 -39.77 -23.69 -44.82
C LYS A 160 -40.02 -25.00 -45.61
N PRO A 161 -39.52 -26.23 -45.28
CA PRO A 161 -39.66 -26.91 -43.97
C PRO A 161 -38.42 -27.72 -43.47
N ILE A 162 -38.15 -27.73 -42.15
CA ILE A 162 -38.28 -28.84 -41.16
C ILE A 162 -37.07 -29.80 -41.08
N ASP A 163 -36.31 -29.71 -39.97
CA ASP A 163 -36.10 -30.81 -39.01
C ASP A 163 -35.52 -30.24 -37.68
N GLN A 164 -35.99 -30.76 -36.55
CA GLN A 164 -35.57 -30.52 -35.15
C GLN A 164 -34.93 -31.82 -34.60
N PRO A 165 -34.30 -31.91 -33.40
CA PRO A 165 -33.96 -30.91 -32.37
C PRO A 165 -32.53 -31.06 -31.76
N ARG A 166 -32.00 -30.04 -31.05
CA ARG A 166 -31.22 -30.25 -29.80
C ARG A 166 -31.02 -28.95 -29.03
N ILE A 167 -31.32 -29.00 -27.74
CA ILE A 167 -31.02 -27.97 -26.75
C ILE A 167 -29.53 -28.11 -26.39
N GLU A 168 -28.73 -27.08 -26.66
CA GLU A 168 -27.41 -26.89 -26.04
C GLU A 168 -27.23 -25.41 -25.62
N GLU A 169 -26.74 -25.27 -24.40
CA GLU A 169 -26.56 -24.10 -23.51
C GLU A 169 -25.58 -23.04 -24.05
N PRO A 170 -25.67 -21.75 -23.67
CA PRO A 170 -24.92 -20.68 -24.33
C PRO A 170 -23.43 -20.72 -23.99
N LYS A 171 -22.59 -21.01 -25.00
CA LYS A 171 -21.14 -20.86 -24.93
C LYS A 171 -20.76 -19.38 -24.76
N GLN A 172 -20.07 -19.10 -23.67
CA GLN A 172 -19.46 -17.82 -23.35
C GLN A 172 -18.52 -17.32 -24.44
N ALA A 173 -18.56 -16.00 -24.62
CA ALA A 173 -17.80 -15.25 -25.58
C ALA A 173 -16.28 -15.41 -25.36
N VAL A 174 -15.62 -15.75 -26.45
CA VAL A 174 -14.17 -15.73 -26.63
C VAL A 174 -13.67 -14.29 -26.53
N LEU A 175 -12.84 -14.00 -25.53
CA LEU A 175 -11.87 -12.91 -25.58
C LEU A 175 -10.50 -13.43 -25.12
N ASN A 176 -9.76 -14.00 -26.06
CA ASN A 176 -8.32 -14.21 -25.86
C ASN A 176 -7.60 -12.89 -26.16
N ARG A 177 -6.69 -12.48 -25.26
CA ARG A 177 -5.29 -12.12 -25.59
C ARG A 177 -4.62 -11.44 -24.40
N PHE A 178 -3.86 -12.20 -23.61
CA PHE A 178 -2.53 -11.80 -23.16
C PHE A 178 -1.68 -13.07 -23.05
N GLU A 179 -0.62 -13.13 -23.83
CA GLU A 179 0.41 -14.17 -23.77
C GLU A 179 1.14 -14.06 -22.42
N GLY A 180 0.62 -14.74 -21.41
CA GLY A 180 1.29 -15.05 -20.16
C GLY A 180 1.74 -16.52 -20.20
N ASN A 181 2.93 -16.77 -19.67
CA ASN A 181 3.57 -18.07 -19.57
C ASN A 181 2.60 -19.14 -19.02
N ILE A 182 2.55 -20.33 -19.65
CA ILE A 182 1.49 -21.36 -19.47
C ILE A 182 1.52 -22.03 -18.08
N ASP A 183 2.49 -21.69 -17.23
CA ASP A 183 2.75 -22.38 -15.95
C ASP A 183 2.08 -21.73 -14.72
N ASP A 184 1.33 -20.63 -14.89
CA ASP A 184 0.73 -19.88 -13.76
C ASP A 184 -0.78 -20.17 -13.55
N THR A 185 -1.41 -20.96 -14.43
CA THR A 185 -2.88 -21.14 -14.50
C THR A 185 -3.48 -22.07 -13.42
N ASN A 186 -2.68 -22.58 -12.47
CA ASN A 186 -3.16 -23.53 -11.45
C ASN A 186 -3.03 -23.02 -10.00
N LEU A 187 -2.82 -21.71 -9.80
CA LEU A 187 -2.50 -21.17 -8.48
C LEU A 187 -3.72 -20.70 -7.67
N SER A 188 -4.93 -20.82 -8.22
CA SER A 188 -6.18 -20.56 -7.51
C SER A 188 -6.53 -21.70 -6.54
N THR A 189 -5.64 -21.97 -5.59
CA THR A 189 -5.99 -22.72 -4.38
C THR A 189 -6.71 -21.74 -3.45
N SER A 190 -7.80 -22.15 -2.80
CA SER A 190 -8.64 -21.32 -1.92
C SER A 190 -7.81 -20.37 -1.03
N GLY A 191 -7.61 -19.12 -1.47
CA GLY A 191 -6.85 -18.09 -0.76
C GLY A 191 -5.61 -17.51 -1.46
N GLN A 192 -5.25 -17.97 -2.67
CA GLN A 192 -4.16 -17.41 -3.48
C GLN A 192 -4.66 -17.02 -4.88
N ILE A 193 -4.13 -15.93 -5.42
CA ILE A 193 -4.45 -15.40 -6.77
C ILE A 193 -3.17 -15.19 -7.58
N SER A 194 -3.29 -15.28 -8.90
CA SER A 194 -2.20 -14.98 -9.81
C SER A 194 -1.95 -13.47 -9.94
N VAL A 195 -0.71 -13.07 -10.21
CA VAL A 195 -0.36 -11.67 -10.55
C VAL A 195 -1.12 -11.12 -11.76
N TYR A 196 -1.69 -11.97 -12.62
CA TYR A 196 -2.49 -11.55 -13.76
C TYR A 196 -3.97 -11.31 -13.43
N GLU A 197 -4.41 -11.68 -12.23
CA GLU A 197 -5.80 -11.53 -11.76
C GLU A 197 -5.93 -10.40 -10.71
N VAL A 198 -4.81 -9.88 -10.22
CA VAL A 198 -4.74 -8.95 -9.08
C VAL A 198 -5.50 -7.63 -9.28
N ASP A 199 -5.68 -7.18 -10.54
CA ASP A 199 -6.48 -5.99 -10.87
C ASP A 199 -7.92 -6.08 -10.33
N ALA A 200 -8.50 -7.28 -10.30
CA ALA A 200 -9.85 -7.52 -9.81
C ALA A 200 -9.97 -7.52 -8.28
N HIS A 201 -8.85 -7.55 -7.56
CA HIS A 201 -8.78 -7.70 -6.10
C HIS A 201 -8.28 -6.43 -5.38
N ILE A 202 -8.25 -5.28 -6.07
CA ILE A 202 -7.88 -4.00 -5.45
C ILE A 202 -8.86 -3.69 -4.31
N GLY A 203 -8.30 -3.39 -3.13
CA GLY A 203 -9.05 -3.14 -1.89
C GLY A 203 -9.23 -4.38 -1.02
N GLU A 204 -8.83 -5.56 -1.49
CA GLU A 204 -8.91 -6.81 -0.74
C GLU A 204 -7.56 -7.19 -0.12
N SER A 205 -7.61 -7.86 1.03
CA SER A 205 -6.44 -8.49 1.64
C SER A 205 -6.37 -9.94 1.17
N THR A 206 -5.44 -10.25 0.28
CA THR A 206 -5.30 -11.57 -0.36
C THR A 206 -3.82 -11.94 -0.56
N THR A 207 -3.55 -13.16 -1.01
CA THR A 207 -2.20 -13.64 -1.34
C THR A 207 -2.01 -13.64 -2.84
N VAL A 208 -1.07 -12.84 -3.32
CA VAL A 208 -0.72 -12.71 -4.74
C VAL A 208 0.57 -13.47 -5.00
N CYS A 209 0.55 -14.42 -5.92
CA CYS A 209 1.70 -15.25 -6.23
C CYS A 209 2.13 -15.09 -7.69
N GLY A 210 3.44 -15.11 -7.94
CA GLY A 210 3.99 -15.06 -9.28
C GLY A 210 5.51 -15.07 -9.30
N GLU A 211 6.07 -15.09 -10.51
CA GLU A 211 7.52 -15.00 -10.74
C GLU A 211 8.02 -13.55 -10.68
N VAL A 212 9.10 -13.32 -9.93
CA VAL A 212 9.76 -12.02 -9.82
C VAL A 212 10.45 -11.68 -11.13
N SER A 213 9.94 -10.66 -11.82
CA SER A 213 10.47 -10.19 -13.11
C SER A 213 11.62 -9.18 -12.95
N GLN A 214 11.61 -8.36 -11.91
CA GLN A 214 12.65 -7.37 -11.65
C GLN A 214 12.68 -6.93 -10.19
N ILE A 215 13.88 -6.75 -9.63
CA ILE A 215 14.08 -6.12 -8.32
C ILE A 215 14.79 -4.78 -8.52
N SER A 216 14.15 -3.68 -8.13
CA SER A 216 14.70 -2.32 -8.25
C SER A 216 14.84 -1.67 -6.89
N GLN A 217 16.07 -1.30 -6.52
CA GLN A 217 16.35 -0.65 -5.24
C GLN A 217 16.59 0.84 -5.45
N THR A 218 15.93 1.63 -4.61
CA THR A 218 16.10 3.09 -4.54
C THR A 218 16.57 3.47 -3.13
N SER A 219 16.92 4.74 -2.91
CA SER A 219 17.27 5.24 -1.57
C SER A 219 16.11 5.16 -0.56
N LYS A 220 14.87 4.98 -1.01
CA LYS A 220 13.66 5.00 -0.17
C LYS A 220 12.95 3.66 -0.07
N ALA A 221 13.07 2.82 -1.10
CA ALA A 221 12.29 1.60 -1.21
C ALA A 221 12.94 0.58 -2.15
N THR A 222 12.62 -0.68 -1.90
CA THR A 222 12.85 -1.81 -2.81
C THR A 222 11.52 -2.17 -3.48
N TYR A 223 11.53 -2.22 -4.81
CA TYR A 223 10.40 -2.62 -5.65
C TYR A 223 10.65 -4.01 -6.21
N ILE A 224 9.63 -4.87 -6.13
CA ILE A 224 9.65 -6.23 -6.67
C ILE A 224 8.52 -6.31 -7.68
N ASN A 225 8.88 -6.33 -8.95
CA ASN A 225 7.96 -6.27 -10.06
C ASN A 225 7.65 -7.67 -10.57
N PHE A 226 6.38 -7.93 -10.89
CA PHE A 226 5.88 -9.19 -11.42
C PHE A 226 5.13 -8.96 -12.73
N GLY A 227 5.06 -10.01 -13.56
CA GLY A 227 4.39 -9.94 -14.87
C GLY A 227 5.05 -8.95 -15.83
N GLY A 228 6.36 -8.76 -15.72
CA GLY A 228 7.15 -7.85 -16.54
C GLY A 228 7.99 -6.84 -15.73
N ILE A 229 8.82 -6.09 -16.44
CA ILE A 229 9.70 -5.07 -15.86
C ILE A 229 9.01 -3.70 -15.80
N TYR A 230 9.46 -2.81 -14.92
CA TYR A 230 8.99 -1.42 -14.90
C TYR A 230 9.21 -0.74 -16.28
N PRO A 231 8.26 0.08 -16.79
CA PRO A 231 6.98 0.46 -16.19
C PRO A 231 5.81 -0.48 -16.55
N LYS A 232 6.05 -1.58 -17.28
CA LYS A 232 5.01 -2.47 -17.83
C LYS A 232 4.66 -3.67 -16.96
N HIS A 233 5.26 -3.79 -15.78
CA HIS A 233 4.90 -4.76 -14.76
C HIS A 233 3.39 -4.72 -14.42
N LYS A 234 2.85 -5.88 -14.04
CA LYS A 234 1.43 -6.05 -13.68
C LYS A 234 1.17 -5.86 -12.20
N PHE A 235 2.16 -6.14 -11.37
CA PHE A 235 2.06 -6.06 -9.93
C PHE A 235 3.40 -5.66 -9.32
N SER A 236 3.35 -4.91 -8.22
CA SER A 236 4.51 -4.46 -7.45
C SER A 236 4.40 -4.83 -5.97
N ALA A 237 5.42 -5.50 -5.41
CA ALA A 237 5.64 -5.48 -3.97
C ALA A 237 6.57 -4.31 -3.62
N VAL A 238 6.19 -3.50 -2.64
CA VAL A 238 6.96 -2.32 -2.23
C VAL A 238 7.39 -2.45 -0.78
N ILE A 239 8.70 -2.47 -0.55
CA ILE A 239 9.29 -2.46 0.80
C ILE A 239 9.84 -1.07 1.02
N TRP A 240 9.28 -0.33 1.98
CA TRP A 240 9.84 0.94 2.39
C TRP A 240 11.08 0.71 3.28
N SER A 241 12.06 1.61 3.20
CA SER A 241 13.44 1.45 3.68
C SER A 241 14.29 0.53 2.80
N ASN A 242 15.61 0.71 2.84
CA ASN A 242 16.59 -0.03 2.05
C ASN A 242 16.79 -1.48 2.52
N ASN A 243 15.73 -2.12 3.00
CA ASN A 243 15.76 -3.51 3.42
C ASN A 243 15.99 -4.39 2.19
N ILE A 244 16.96 -5.30 2.33
CA ILE A 244 17.28 -6.31 1.34
C ILE A 244 16.36 -7.50 1.60
N MET A 245 15.59 -7.89 0.59
CA MET A 245 14.72 -9.06 0.68
C MET A 245 15.49 -10.32 0.24
N PRO A 246 15.28 -11.50 0.88
CA PRO A 246 15.91 -12.75 0.48
C PRO A 246 15.19 -13.38 -0.73
N THR A 247 15.06 -12.62 -1.82
CA THR A 247 14.48 -13.11 -3.09
C THR A 247 15.38 -12.72 -4.26
N SER A 248 15.25 -13.45 -5.36
CA SER A 248 15.97 -13.18 -6.61
C SER A 248 14.99 -13.03 -7.76
N GLU A 249 15.42 -12.31 -8.81
CA GLU A 249 14.73 -12.34 -10.10
C GLU A 249 14.63 -13.80 -10.59
N GLY A 250 13.51 -14.15 -11.21
CA GLY A 250 13.16 -15.52 -11.63
C GLY A 250 12.62 -16.42 -10.51
N SER A 251 12.60 -15.99 -9.26
CA SER A 251 12.00 -16.79 -8.18
C SER A 251 10.47 -16.67 -8.18
N LYS A 252 9.78 -17.78 -7.90
CA LYS A 252 8.33 -17.80 -7.67
C LYS A 252 8.06 -17.55 -6.18
N ILE A 253 7.37 -16.45 -5.86
CA ILE A 253 7.04 -16.08 -4.49
C ILE A 253 5.57 -15.67 -4.37
N CYS A 254 5.03 -15.79 -3.17
CA CYS A 254 3.71 -15.32 -2.79
C CYS A 254 3.85 -14.18 -1.78
N ILE A 255 3.01 -13.15 -1.95
CA ILE A 255 2.94 -11.98 -1.10
C ILE A 255 1.51 -11.82 -0.61
N THR A 256 1.32 -11.89 0.70
CA THR A 256 0.04 -11.63 1.34
C THR A 256 -0.03 -10.19 1.82
N GLY A 257 -1.14 -9.50 1.55
CA GLY A 257 -1.38 -8.15 2.05
C GLY A 257 -2.57 -7.48 1.39
N LEU A 258 -2.80 -6.21 1.75
CA LEU A 258 -3.80 -5.36 1.11
C LEU A 258 -3.32 -4.97 -0.30
N VAL A 259 -4.12 -5.31 -1.31
CA VAL A 259 -3.88 -4.88 -2.69
C VAL A 259 -4.33 -3.43 -2.84
N GLU A 260 -3.37 -2.52 -2.99
CA GLU A 260 -3.59 -1.09 -3.23
C GLU A 260 -3.36 -0.77 -4.72
N SER A 261 -3.95 0.30 -5.25
CA SER A 261 -3.59 0.81 -6.58
C SER A 261 -2.65 2.01 -6.46
N TYR A 262 -1.53 1.98 -7.17
CA TYR A 262 -0.62 3.13 -7.30
C TYR A 262 -0.39 3.46 -8.77
N LYS A 263 -0.84 4.66 -9.17
CA LYS A 263 -0.78 5.12 -10.58
C LYS A 263 -1.41 4.13 -11.57
N GLY A 264 -2.46 3.44 -11.15
CA GLY A 264 -3.17 2.46 -11.98
C GLY A 264 -2.51 1.09 -12.05
N VAL A 265 -1.44 0.84 -11.27
CA VAL A 265 -0.82 -0.50 -11.14
C VAL A 265 -1.11 -1.04 -9.74
N PRO A 266 -1.63 -2.28 -9.62
CA PRO A 266 -1.78 -2.95 -8.34
C PRO A 266 -0.44 -3.15 -7.61
N GLN A 267 -0.45 -2.96 -6.29
CA GLN A 267 0.70 -3.16 -5.44
C GLN A 267 0.32 -3.67 -4.05
N ILE A 268 1.25 -4.35 -3.39
CA ILE A 268 1.20 -4.60 -1.94
C ILE A 268 2.37 -3.88 -1.30
N VAL A 269 2.08 -3.08 -0.27
CA VAL A 269 3.12 -2.42 0.52
C VAL A 269 3.49 -3.29 1.73
N ILE A 270 4.71 -3.78 1.74
CA ILE A 270 5.28 -4.61 2.80
C ILE A 270 5.75 -3.67 3.93
N ARG A 271 4.92 -3.52 4.98
CA ARG A 271 5.14 -2.57 6.08
C ARG A 271 5.74 -3.20 7.36
N SER A 272 5.43 -4.46 7.66
CA SER A 272 5.94 -5.34 8.74
C SER A 272 5.06 -6.62 8.77
N VAL A 273 5.24 -7.52 9.75
CA VAL A 273 4.68 -8.91 9.97
C VAL A 273 3.28 -9.28 9.47
N GLU A 274 2.43 -8.30 9.17
CA GLU A 274 1.13 -8.46 8.52
C GLU A 274 1.23 -8.81 7.03
N ASN A 275 2.39 -8.58 6.40
CA ASN A 275 2.69 -9.09 5.06
C ASN A 275 3.59 -10.33 5.15
N GLN A 276 3.12 -11.45 4.61
CA GLN A 276 3.87 -12.70 4.58
C GLN A 276 4.45 -12.90 3.17
N ILE A 277 5.75 -13.18 3.11
CA ILE A 277 6.44 -13.59 1.90
C ILE A 277 6.76 -15.07 2.07
N SER A 278 6.30 -15.90 1.14
CA SER A 278 6.68 -17.31 1.11
C SER A 278 7.23 -17.68 -0.27
N SER A 279 8.30 -18.46 -0.29
CA SER A 279 8.73 -19.15 -1.50
C SER A 279 7.76 -20.29 -1.82
N TYR A 280 7.54 -20.52 -3.11
CA TYR A 280 6.89 -21.74 -3.60
C TYR A 280 7.91 -22.88 -3.69
#